data_AF-A0A838HQR3-F1
#
_entry.id   AF-A0A838HQR3-F1
#
_cell.length_a   1.000
_cell.length_b   1.000
_cell.length_c   1.000
_cell.angle_alpha   90.00
_cell.angle_beta   90.00
_cell.angle_gamma   90.00
#
_symmetry.space_group_name_H-M   'P 1'
#
loop_
_entity.id
_entity.type
_entity.pdbx_description
1 polymer ?
#
loop_
_entity_poly.entity_id
_entity_poly.type
_entity_poly.pdbx_seq_one_letter_code
_entity_poly.pdbx_strand_id
1 'polypeptide(L)' 'MLDLARRVLGEETARLWLHAPVPDLDYEKPLDLLAAGEWRRVVDTLLAFAEGVTA' A
#
# COMPACT_ATOMS: atom_id res chain seq x y z
N MET A 1 -6.00 7.50 -2.77
CA MET A 1 -5.03 6.55 -2.21
C MET A 1 -5.42 6.09 -0.81
N LEU A 2 -5.51 6.99 0.17
CA LEU A 2 -5.89 6.61 1.54
C LEU A 2 -7.22 5.86 1.60
N ASP A 3 -8.24 6.26 0.83
CA ASP A 3 -9.54 5.57 0.81
C ASP A 3 -9.45 4.14 0.26
N LEU A 4 -8.59 3.90 -0.74
CA LEU A 4 -8.34 2.56 -1.27
C LEU A 4 -7.68 1.69 -0.19
N ALA A 5 -6.63 2.19 0.45
CA ALA A 5 -5.96 1.48 1.53
C ALA A 5 -6.91 1.18 2.69
N ARG A 6 -7.77 2.13 3.10
CA ARG A 6 -8.78 1.93 4.15
C ARG A 6 -9.79 0.86 3.78
N ARG A 7 -10.20 0.79 2.51
CA ARG A 7 -11.13 -0.24 2.02
C ARG A 7 -10.50 -1.63 2.02
N VAL A 8 -9.23 -1.74 1.67
CA VAL A 8 -8.52 -3.03 1.58
C VAL A 8 -8.05 -3.54 2.94
N LEU A 9 -7.45 -2.67 3.75
CA LEU A 9 -6.75 -3.05 4.99
C LEU A 9 -7.52 -2.72 6.28
N GLY A 10 -8.57 -1.90 6.18
CA GLY A 10 -9.23 -1.28 7.33
C GLY A 10 -8.60 0.06 7.72
N GLU A 11 -9.32 0.86 8.51
CA GLU A 11 -8.96 2.26 8.75
C GLU A 11 -7.61 2.45 9.46
N GLU A 12 -7.42 1.77 10.59
CA GLU A 12 -6.19 1.91 11.40
C GLU A 12 -4.98 1.33 10.66
N THR A 13 -5.15 0.12 10.09
CA THR A 13 -4.11 -0.58 9.34
C THR A 13 -3.65 0.22 8.14
N ALA A 14 -4.55 0.90 7.43
CA ALA A 14 -4.20 1.70 6.26
C ALA A 14 -3.24 2.84 6.61
N ARG A 15 -3.45 3.53 7.74
CA ARG A 15 -2.54 4.60 8.17
C ARG A 15 -1.16 4.02 8.50
N LEU A 16 -1.12 2.96 9.28
CA LEU A 16 0.15 2.31 9.67
C LEU A 16 0.90 1.78 8.45
N TRP A 17 0.20 1.12 7.53
CA TRP A 17 0.77 0.55 6.32
C TRP A 17 1.44 1.60 5.43
N LEU A 18 0.81 2.78 5.26
CA LEU A 18 1.39 3.87 4.46
C LEU A 18 2.74 4.38 5.02
N HIS A 19 2.96 4.25 6.33
CA HIS A 19 4.17 4.73 7.01
C HIS A 19 5.21 3.62 7.28
N ALA A 20 4.85 2.36 7.04
CA ALA A 20 5.70 1.21 7.30
C ALA A 20 6.44 0.76 6.03
N PRO A 21 7.66 0.21 6.14
CA PRO A 21 8.30 -0.56 5.08
C PRO A 21 7.41 -1.76 4.69
N VAL A 22 7.16 -1.92 3.39
CA VAL A 22 6.31 -3.02 2.87
C VAL A 22 7.15 -3.99 2.04
N PRO A 23 7.20 -5.29 2.38
CA PRO A 23 8.00 -6.28 1.66
C PRO A 23 7.70 -6.35 0.15
N ASP A 24 6.41 -6.31 -0.23
CA ASP A 24 5.95 -6.32 -1.63
C ASP A 24 6.31 -5.06 -2.43
N LEU A 25 6.83 -4.03 -1.74
CA LEU A 25 7.32 -2.78 -2.31
C LEU A 25 8.83 -2.64 -2.11
N ASP A 26 9.58 -3.74 -2.12
CA ASP A 26 11.04 -3.76 -1.91
C ASP A 26 11.47 -3.12 -0.58
N TYR A 27 10.62 -3.25 0.46
CA TYR A 27 10.78 -2.60 1.76
C TYR A 27 10.73 -1.07 1.71
N GLU A 28 10.23 -0.47 0.63
CA GLU A 28 9.94 0.96 0.58
C GLU A 28 8.65 1.28 1.36
N LYS A 29 8.55 2.53 1.84
CA LYS A 29 7.30 3.02 2.43
C LYS A 29 6.35 3.46 1.32
N PRO A 30 5.07 3.07 1.36
CA PRO A 30 4.10 3.51 0.36
C PRO A 30 4.00 5.03 0.23
N LEU A 31 4.13 5.77 1.34
CA LEU A 31 4.07 7.23 1.29
C LEU A 31 5.25 7.86 0.53
N ASP A 32 6.44 7.27 0.62
CA ASP A 32 7.62 7.75 -0.08
C ASP A 32 7.49 7.50 -1.59
N LEU A 33 6.97 6.33 -1.98
CA LEU A 33 6.63 6.01 -3.37
C LEU A 33 5.58 6.97 -3.94
N LEU A 34 4.54 7.29 -3.15
CA LEU A 34 3.55 8.28 -3.56
C LEU A 34 4.16 9.67 -3.77
N ALA A 35 5.07 10.08 -2.89
CA ALA A 35 5.78 11.35 -3.01
C ALA A 35 6.71 11.39 -4.24
N ALA A 36 7.30 10.26 -4.62
CA ALA A 36 8.10 10.09 -5.83
C ALA A 36 7.27 10.01 -7.13
N GLY A 37 5.94 9.92 -7.04
CA GLY A 37 5.05 9.74 -8.18
C GLY A 37 4.86 8.30 -8.63
N GLU A 38 5.41 7.33 -7.89
CA GLU A 38 5.33 5.88 -8.14
C GLU A 38 4.00 5.28 -7.64
N TRP A 39 2.89 6.00 -7.82
CA TRP A 39 1.58 5.64 -7.27
C TRP A 39 1.04 4.32 -7.82
N ARG A 40 1.45 3.93 -9.03
CA ARG A 40 0.97 2.70 -9.68
C ARG A 40 1.39 1.46 -8.90
N ARG A 41 2.67 1.39 -8.47
CA ARG A 41 3.19 0.28 -7.65
C ARG A 41 2.36 0.11 -6.38
N VAL A 42 2.06 1.21 -5.69
CA VAL A 42 1.27 1.21 -4.44
C VAL A 42 -0.17 0.74 -4.68
N VAL A 43 -0.80 1.15 -5.79
CA VAL A 43 -2.15 0.70 -6.14
C VAL A 43 -2.16 -0.79 -6.46
N ASP A 44 -1.21 -1.27 -7.26
CA ASP A 44 -1.14 -2.67 -7.69
C ASP A 44 -0.96 -3.60 -6.47
N THR A 45 -0.10 -3.23 -5.52
CA THR A 45 0.05 -3.97 -4.25
C THR A 45 -1.25 -4.01 -3.43
N LEU A 46 -1.97 -2.89 -3.31
CA LEU A 46 -3.25 -2.86 -2.59
C LEU A 46 -4.32 -3.71 -3.27
N LEU A 47 -4.35 -3.75 -4.60
CA LEU A 47 -5.27 -4.60 -5.34
C LEU A 47 -4.91 -6.08 -5.18
N ALA A 48 -3.62 -6.44 -5.21
CA ALA A 48 -3.17 -7.80 -4.94
C ALA A 48 -3.62 -8.29 -3.55
N PHE A 49 -3.52 -7.44 -2.52
CA PHE A 49 -4.04 -7.75 -1.19
C PHE A 49 -5.56 -7.96 -1.18
N ALA A 50 -6.31 -7.16 -1.94
CA ALA A 50 -7.77 -7.29 -2.05
C ALA A 50 -8.18 -8.61 -2.73
N GLU A 51 -7.35 -9.11 -3.65
CA GLU A 51 -7.56 -10.39 -4.36
C GLU A 51 -7.08 -11.61 -3.55
N GLY A 52 -6.45 -11.41 -2.39
CA GLY A 52 -5.85 -12.48 -1.60
C GLY A 52 -4.59 -13.08 -2.21
N VAL A 53 -3.97 -12.38 -3.16
CA VAL A 53 -2.69 -12.75 -3.76
C VAL A 53 -1.59 -12.19 -2.87
N THR A 54 -1.11 -13.00 -1.93
CA THR A 54 0.16 -12.73 -1.24
C THR A 54 1.27 -13.51 -1.93
N ALA A 55 2.31 -12.82 -2.38
CA ALA A 55 3.50 -13.41 -2.99
C ALA A 55 4.33 -14.22 -1.98
#